data_AF-A0A9D1GC18-F1
#
_entry.id   AF-A0A9D1GC18-F1
#
_cell.length_a   1.000
_cell.length_b   1.000
_cell.length_c   1.000
_cell.angle_alpha   90.00
_cell.angle_beta   90.00
_cell.angle_gamma   90.00
#
_symmetry.space_group_name_H-M   'P 1'
#
loop_
_entity.id
_entity.type
_entity.pdbx_description
1 polymer ?
#
loop_
_entity_poly.entity_id
_entity_poly.type
_entity_poly.pdbx_seq_one_letter_code
_entity_poly.pdbx_strand_id
1 'polypeptide(L)'
;MVLLLKIERKAHVYIDLFEGDINSFKFDYNEVLGVVKVKAKQTLELFENGKGYIPAVIITTKDNKNVCENKLVNIDDFLVMKDENAYDKYKDVLNKIIEVTI
;
A
#
# COMPACT_ATOMS: atom_id res chain seq x y z
N MET A 1 8.36 1.34 -7.93
CA MET A 1 7.15 0.51 -7.72
C MET A 1 7.04 0.27 -6.22
N VAL A 2 5.90 0.52 -5.59
CA VAL A 2 5.78 0.48 -4.12
C VAL A 2 4.82 -0.63 -3.71
N LEU A 3 5.13 -1.32 -2.62
CA LEU A 3 4.25 -2.28 -1.97
C LEU A 3 3.80 -1.68 -0.63
N LEU A 4 2.50 -1.51 -0.43
CA LEU A 4 1.95 -1.10 0.86
C LEU A 4 1.20 -2.28 1.48
N LEU A 5 1.57 -2.62 2.72
CA LEU A 5 0.98 -3.69 3.51
C LEU A 5 -0.11 -3.12 4.42
N LYS A 6 -1.29 -3.74 4.41
CA LYS A 6 -2.39 -3.47 5.35
C LYS A 6 -2.24 -4.42 6.54
N ILE A 7 -1.80 -3.97 7.72
CA ILE A 7 -1.56 -4.82 8.91
C ILE A 7 -2.54 -4.47 10.07
N GLU A 8 -3.49 -5.33 10.44
CA GLU A 8 -4.54 -5.01 11.44
C GLU A 8 -4.09 -4.70 12.90
N ARG A 9 -2.79 -4.63 13.21
CA ARG A 9 -2.29 -4.24 14.55
C ARG A 9 -1.05 -3.34 14.46
N LYS A 10 -1.09 -2.17 15.12
CA LYS A 10 0.01 -1.16 15.24
C LYS A 10 0.96 -1.17 14.04
N ALA A 11 0.44 -0.76 12.89
CA ALA A 11 1.13 -0.94 11.61
C ALA A 11 2.34 0.01 11.49
N HIS A 12 3.54 -0.54 11.64
CA HIS A 12 4.76 0.10 11.17
C HIS A 12 4.81 -0.01 9.64
N VAL A 13 5.08 1.10 8.96
CA VAL A 13 5.27 1.13 7.51
C VAL A 13 6.77 1.05 7.22
N TYR A 14 7.15 0.13 6.35
CA TYR A 14 8.54 -0.05 5.92
C TYR A 14 8.64 -0.10 4.39
N ILE A 15 9.86 0.12 3.90
CA ILE A 15 10.21 -0.01 2.49
C ILE A 15 10.99 -1.30 2.34
N ASP A 16 10.60 -2.11 1.37
CA ASP A 16 11.39 -3.29 0.97
C ASP A 16 11.45 -3.38 -0.56
N LEU A 17 12.60 -3.82 -1.06
CA LEU A 17 12.79 -4.10 -2.47
C LEU A 17 12.18 -5.47 -2.75
N PHE A 18 11.05 -5.46 -3.45
CA PHE A 18 10.42 -6.70 -3.89
C PHE A 18 10.96 -7.11 -5.27
N GLU A 19 11.86 -8.09 -5.26
CA GLU A 19 12.43 -8.71 -6.48
C GLU A 19 11.77 -10.07 -6.81
N GLY A 20 10.73 -10.46 -6.07
CA GLY A 20 10.04 -11.74 -6.21
C GLY A 20 8.91 -11.77 -7.25
N ASP A 21 8.34 -12.97 -7.44
CA ASP A 21 7.09 -13.16 -8.18
C ASP A 21 5.88 -13.01 -7.25
N ILE A 22 4.73 -12.59 -7.78
CA ILE A 22 3.50 -12.41 -6.99
C ILE A 22 3.08 -13.67 -6.23
N ASN A 23 3.42 -14.87 -6.73
CA ASN A 23 3.12 -16.13 -6.07
C ASN A 23 3.96 -16.36 -4.79
N SER A 24 4.99 -15.55 -4.57
CA SER A 24 5.78 -15.57 -3.34
C SER A 24 5.07 -14.92 -2.15
N PHE A 25 4.02 -14.12 -2.36
CA PHE A 25 3.26 -13.54 -1.27
C PHE A 25 2.47 -14.62 -0.51
N LYS A 26 2.61 -14.61 0.82
CA LYS A 26 1.80 -15.42 1.73
C LYS A 26 1.08 -14.46 2.66
N PHE A 27 -0.23 -14.33 2.47
CA PHE A 27 -1.06 -13.46 3.30
C PHE A 27 -1.67 -14.28 4.44
N ASP A 28 -1.55 -13.80 5.67
CA ASP A 28 -2.41 -14.23 6.78
C ASP A 28 -3.59 -13.26 6.83
N TYR A 29 -4.80 -13.71 6.52
CA TYR A 29 -5.97 -12.83 6.47
C TYR A 29 -6.35 -12.20 7.81
N ASN A 30 -5.83 -12.72 8.94
CA ASN A 30 -6.02 -12.10 10.26
C ASN A 30 -5.05 -10.93 10.49
N GLU A 31 -4.03 -10.78 9.64
CA GLU A 31 -3.02 -9.72 9.74
C GLU A 31 -3.03 -8.83 8.52
N VAL A 32 -2.94 -9.41 7.31
CA VAL A 32 -2.81 -8.73 6.03
C VAL A 32 -3.77 -9.30 4.99
N LEU A 33 -4.72 -8.46 4.55
CA LEU A 33 -5.70 -8.84 3.51
C LEU A 33 -5.13 -8.84 2.09
N GLY A 34 -3.98 -8.18 1.89
CA GLY A 34 -3.32 -8.06 0.60
C GLY A 34 -2.32 -6.91 0.59
N VAL A 35 -1.77 -6.66 -0.59
CA VAL A 35 -0.84 -5.56 -0.84
C VAL A 35 -1.31 -4.69 -1.99
N VAL A 36 -1.05 -3.40 -1.84
CA VAL A 36 -1.45 -2.39 -2.81
C VAL A 36 -0.20 -1.84 -3.49
N LYS A 37 -0.17 -1.92 -4.82
CA LYS A 37 0.88 -1.35 -5.65
C LYS A 37 0.42 -0.04 -6.27
N VAL A 38 1.09 1.04 -5.89
CA VAL A 38 0.77 2.43 -6.28
C VAL A 38 2.02 3.20 -6.68
N LYS A 39 1.83 4.37 -7.31
CA LYS A 39 2.91 5.34 -7.56
C LYS A 39 3.08 6.24 -6.35
N ALA A 40 4.30 6.32 -5.81
CA ALA A 40 4.60 7.07 -4.59
C ALA A 40 4.16 8.54 -4.66
N LYS A 41 4.53 9.26 -5.73
CA LYS A 41 4.15 10.68 -5.94
C LYS A 41 2.65 10.90 -5.91
N GLN A 42 1.89 10.11 -6.67
CA GLN A 42 0.42 10.22 -6.71
C GLN A 42 -0.22 9.87 -5.36
N THR A 43 0.36 8.93 -4.63
CA THR A 43 -0.12 8.54 -3.29
C THR A 43 0.11 9.65 -2.28
N LEU A 44 1.29 10.30 -2.33
CA LEU A 44 1.59 11.44 -1.48
C LEU A 44 0.61 12.60 -1.76
N GLU A 45 0.39 12.93 -3.04
CA GLU A 45 -0.59 13.94 -3.45
C GLU A 45 -2.02 13.59 -3.00
N LEU A 46 -2.42 12.31 -3.07
CA LEU A 46 -3.72 11.85 -2.56
C LEU A 46 -3.85 12.10 -1.05
N PHE A 47 -2.81 11.80 -0.28
CA PHE A 47 -2.80 11.98 1.17
C PHE A 47 -2.75 13.46 1.58
N GLU A 48 -2.00 14.29 0.87
CA GLU A 48 -1.95 15.76 1.09
C GLU A 48 -3.30 16.43 0.84
N ASN A 49 -3.98 16.01 -0.24
CA ASN A 49 -5.28 16.57 -0.59
C ASN A 49 -6.44 16.00 0.25
N GLY A 50 -6.24 14.84 0.89
CA GLY A 50 -7.24 14.14 1.69
C GLY A 50 -8.44 13.60 0.90
N LYS A 51 -8.43 13.68 -0.43
CA LYS A 51 -9.52 13.22 -1.32
C LYS A 51 -9.01 12.91 -2.71
N GLY A 52 -9.73 12.05 -3.43
CA GLY A 52 -9.46 11.68 -4.80
C GLY A 52 -9.27 10.18 -4.98
N TYR A 53 -8.81 9.79 -6.17
CA TYR A 53 -8.57 8.41 -6.53
C TYR A 53 -7.27 8.29 -7.32
N ILE A 54 -6.52 7.22 -7.07
CA ILE A 54 -5.30 6.90 -7.81
C ILE A 54 -5.39 5.48 -8.39
N PRO A 55 -4.76 5.22 -9.55
CA PRO A 55 -4.67 3.87 -10.07
C PRO A 55 -3.76 3.01 -9.19
N ALA A 56 -4.22 1.80 -8.90
CA ALA A 56 -3.50 0.81 -8.13
C ALA A 56 -3.63 -0.60 -8.74
N VAL A 57 -2.66 -1.45 -8.42
CA VAL A 57 -2.76 -2.90 -8.60
C VAL A 57 -2.89 -3.51 -7.21
N ILE A 58 -4.01 -4.17 -6.92
CA ILE A 58 -4.21 -4.89 -5.67
C ILE A 58 -3.78 -6.33 -5.89
N ILE A 59 -2.96 -6.85 -4.99
CA ILE A 59 -2.55 -8.25 -4.96
C ILE A 59 -3.16 -8.89 -3.70
N THR A 60 -4.06 -9.85 -3.90
CA THR A 60 -4.76 -10.59 -2.84
C THR A 60 -4.73 -12.08 -3.16
N THR A 61 -5.14 -12.91 -2.22
CA THR A 61 -5.38 -14.34 -2.49
C THR A 61 -6.86 -14.59 -2.79
N LYS A 62 -7.13 -15.36 -3.85
CA LYS A 62 -8.44 -15.87 -4.25
C LYS A 62 -8.29 -17.32 -4.70
N ASP A 63 -9.16 -18.22 -4.21
CA ASP A 63 -9.11 -19.65 -4.54
C ASP A 63 -7.71 -20.28 -4.34
N ASN A 64 -7.05 -19.91 -3.22
CA ASN A 64 -5.68 -20.32 -2.86
C ASN A 64 -4.58 -19.90 -3.86
N LYS A 65 -4.83 -18.86 -4.67
CA LYS A 65 -3.85 -18.30 -5.60
C LYS A 65 -3.78 -16.78 -5.47
N ASN A 66 -2.60 -16.22 -5.67
CA ASN A 66 -2.45 -14.77 -5.69
C ASN A 66 -2.94 -14.22 -7.04
N VAL A 67 -3.76 -13.19 -6.97
CA VAL A 67 -4.37 -12.53 -8.13
C VAL A 67 -4.08 -11.04 -8.09
N CYS A 68 -3.96 -10.44 -9.28
CA CYS A 68 -3.74 -9.01 -9.44
C CYS A 68 -4.99 -8.36 -10.05
N GLU A 69 -5.49 -7.30 -9.41
CA GLU A 69 -6.64 -6.54 -9.90
C GLU A 69 -6.28 -5.06 -10.04
N ASN A 70 -6.54 -4.50 -11.22
CA ASN A 70 -6.42 -3.05 -11.42
C ASN A 70 -7.66 -2.36 -10.85
N LYS A 71 -7.47 -1.42 -9.93
CA LYS A 71 -8.55 -0.65 -9.29
C LYS A 71 -8.14 0.80 -9.09
N LEU A 72 -9.14 1.66 -8.98
CA LEU A 72 -8.95 2.98 -8.39
C LEU A 72 -9.10 2.85 -6.87
N VAL A 73 -8.17 3.45 -6.13
CA VAL A 73 -8.21 3.48 -4.66
C VAL A 73 -8.21 4.90 -4.15
N ASN A 74 -8.85 5.12 -3.01
CA ASN A 74 -8.87 6.38 -2.28
C ASN A 74 -8.18 6.23 -0.92
N ILE A 75 -8.22 7.27 -0.09
CA ILE A 75 -7.56 7.28 1.23
C ILE A 75 -8.12 6.21 2.20
N ASP A 76 -9.41 5.85 2.08
CA ASP A 76 -10.08 4.88 2.96
C ASP A 76 -9.67 3.43 2.66
N ASP A 77 -9.07 3.18 1.50
CA ASP A 77 -8.49 1.88 1.16
C ASP A 77 -7.17 1.60 1.90
N PHE A 78 -6.55 2.64 2.48
CA PHE A 78 -5.30 2.52 3.23
C PHE A 78 -5.56 2.30 4.71
N LEU A 79 -4.64 1.57 5.36
CA LEU A 79 -4.80 1.26 6.77
C LEU A 79 -4.35 2.41 7.66
N VAL A 80 -5.32 3.16 8.16
CA VAL A 80 -5.12 4.24 9.12
C VAL A 80 -6.04 3.99 10.31
N MET A 81 -5.47 3.93 11.51
CA MET A 81 -6.25 3.79 12.73
C MET A 81 -7.04 5.08 13.00
N LYS A 82 -8.10 4.99 13.81
CA LYS A 82 -8.99 6.13 14.12
C LYS A 82 -8.25 7.41 14.57
N ASP A 83 -7.14 7.25 15.29
CA ASP A 83 -6.35 8.35 15.83
C ASP A 83 -5.08 8.65 15.01
N GLU A 84 -4.96 8.08 13.80
CA GLU A 84 -3.84 8.30 12.88
C GLU A 84 -4.25 9.16 11.67
N ASN A 85 -3.27 9.80 11.04
CA ASN A 85 -3.42 10.50 9.78
C ASN A 85 -2.62 9.77 8.69
N ALA A 86 -3.23 9.52 7.52
CA ALA A 86 -2.56 8.82 6.41
C ALA A 86 -1.28 9.53 5.96
N TYR A 87 -1.33 10.86 5.81
CA TYR A 87 -0.18 11.66 5.43
C TYR A 87 0.95 11.49 6.44
N ASP A 88 0.69 11.70 7.73
CA ASP A 88 1.75 11.58 8.75
C ASP A 88 2.31 10.16 8.87
N LYS A 89 1.47 9.14 8.66
CA LYS A 89 1.88 7.73 8.71
C LYS A 89 2.77 7.32 7.54
N TYR A 90 2.49 7.83 6.34
CA TYR A 90 3.11 7.34 5.10
C TYR A 90 4.10 8.34 4.46
N LYS A 91 4.08 9.63 4.80
CA LYS A 91 4.86 10.68 4.10
C LYS A 91 6.36 10.39 4.07
N ASP A 92 6.95 9.96 5.18
CA ASP A 92 8.40 9.77 5.27
C ASP A 92 8.84 8.59 4.39
N VAL A 93 8.07 7.51 4.40
CA VAL A 93 8.28 6.34 3.55
C VAL A 93 8.10 6.69 2.07
N LEU A 94 7.02 7.40 1.72
CA LEU A 94 6.75 7.80 0.34
C LEU A 94 7.82 8.75 -0.20
N ASN A 95 8.24 9.74 0.59
CA ASN A 95 9.34 10.64 0.25
C ASN A 95 10.64 9.88 0.07
N LYS A 96 10.96 8.95 0.97
CA LYS A 96 12.18 8.14 0.84
C LYS A 96 12.19 7.32 -0.44
N ILE A 97 11.06 6.74 -0.82
CA ILE A 97 10.91 6.03 -2.10
C ILE A 97 11.14 6.97 -3.28
N ILE A 98 10.54 8.16 -3.25
CA ILE A 98 10.69 9.16 -4.31
C ILE A 98 12.17 9.50 -4.46
N GLU A 99 12.90 9.73 -3.37
CA GLU A 99 14.34 10.02 -3.39
C GLU A 99 15.17 8.91 -4.03
N VAL A 100 14.94 7.64 -3.66
CA VAL A 100 15.77 6.51 -4.14
C VAL A 100 15.39 5.97 -5.51
N THR A 101 14.24 6.41 -6.06
CA THR A 101 13.74 5.99 -7.38
C THR A 101 13.90 7.11 -8.43
N ILE A 102 14.60 8.20 -8.09
CA ILE A 102 15.04 9.24 -9.03
C ILE A 102 16.31 8.81 -9.75
#